data_AF-A0A4Y2PKG1-F1
#
_entry.id   AF-A0A4Y2PKG1-F1
#
_cell.length_a   1.000
_cell.length_b   1.000
_cell.length_c   1.000
_cell.angle_alpha   90.00
_cell.angle_beta   90.00
_cell.angle_gamma   90.00
#
_symmetry.space_group_name_H-M   'P 1'
#
loop_
_entity.id
_entity.type
_entity.pdbx_description
1 polymer ?
#
loop_
_entity_poly.entity_id
_entity_poly.type
_entity_poly.pdbx_seq_one_letter_code
_entity_poly.pdbx_strand_id
1 'polypeptide(L)'
;MCERAQRNGLLGDYKAVFKEWEELKIIEKIDCENETSHFLPHRPVVKTDSITTKIRPVFDASARETGKNSLNDLLYKGPNLIEQIPDIIDRFRSYPIGISADIEKAFLQLGIAPEHRDFLRFFYPTENEEIIYRHSRVVFGVSSSPFLLAAALSHLLEHVPAEDSEIADKLKLSFYVDNCVSGVSNATQQEKFILKAREILSHGCFNLRNWESNVECKYISKSTGTTKLLGILWDLDKDVLKCRVCVEDLKIDSNITKRFILAAVQRIFDPLGILCSATLPPKILLQNTWKLKLSWDSTLPDDIVKPFLKWWGEVVKLSDIEIPRHLEINDTTRKCTFLLMPAKRHMQLAYFLEQTLPKV
;
A
#
# COMPACT_ATOMS: atom_id res chain seq x y z
N MET A 1 -15.03 9.69 20.09
CA MET A 1 -13.83 9.02 19.52
C MET A 1 -12.67 8.96 20.52
N CYS A 2 -12.43 10.03 21.30
CA CYS A 2 -11.43 10.08 22.38
C CYS A 2 -11.63 9.02 23.48
N GLU A 3 -12.87 8.69 23.83
CA GLU A 3 -13.18 7.63 24.81
C GLU A 3 -12.58 6.26 24.45
N ARG A 4 -12.46 5.94 23.15
CA ARG A 4 -11.91 4.64 22.70
C ARG A 4 -10.38 4.59 22.85
N ALA A 5 -9.71 5.74 22.75
CA ALA A 5 -8.27 5.85 23.02
C ALA A 5 -7.98 5.81 24.53
N GLN A 6 -8.83 6.46 25.33
CA GLN A 6 -8.78 6.44 26.79
C GLN A 6 -9.03 5.06 27.38
N ARG A 7 -10.07 4.35 26.92
CA ARG A 7 -10.37 2.98 27.36
C ARG A 7 -9.22 2.00 27.12
N ASN A 8 -8.35 2.29 26.16
CA ASN A 8 -7.20 1.48 25.82
C ASN A 8 -5.90 1.96 26.50
N GLY A 9 -5.93 3.03 27.32
CA GLY A 9 -4.74 3.58 27.99
C GLY A 9 -3.73 4.25 27.05
N LEU A 10 -4.11 4.54 25.81
CA LEU A 10 -3.20 5.01 24.75
C LEU A 10 -3.18 6.54 24.59
N LEU A 11 -3.89 7.28 25.45
CA LEU A 11 -4.09 8.72 25.28
C LEU A 11 -2.76 9.51 25.37
N GLY A 12 -1.86 9.13 26.27
CA GLY A 12 -0.56 9.81 26.46
C GLY A 12 0.31 9.74 25.20
N ASP A 13 0.54 8.52 24.70
CA ASP A 13 1.27 8.26 23.46
C ASP A 13 0.60 8.95 22.26
N TYR A 14 -0.73 8.98 22.23
CA TYR A 14 -1.47 9.64 21.16
C TYR A 14 -1.28 11.15 21.15
N LYS A 15 -1.29 11.78 22.33
CA LYS A 15 -1.00 13.21 22.52
C LYS A 15 0.45 13.55 22.17
N ALA A 16 1.40 12.67 22.49
CA ALA A 16 2.82 12.86 22.16
C ALA A 16 3.05 12.99 20.64
N VAL A 17 2.33 12.22 19.82
CA VAL A 17 2.40 12.33 18.36
C VAL A 17 1.99 13.72 17.87
N PHE A 18 0.89 14.27 18.41
CA PHE A 18 0.45 15.61 18.02
C PHE A 18 1.41 16.70 18.48
N LYS A 19 2.05 16.53 19.64
CA LYS A 19 3.10 17.45 20.10
C LYS A 19 4.30 17.45 19.14
N GLU A 20 4.78 16.27 18.73
CA GLU A 20 5.82 16.15 17.70
C GLU A 20 5.37 16.84 16.39
N TRP A 21 4.12 16.65 15.98
CA TRP A 21 3.60 17.25 14.75
C TRP A 21 3.52 18.78 14.82
N GLU A 22 3.20 19.33 15.99
CA GLU A 22 3.22 20.78 16.23
C GLU A 22 4.65 21.34 16.17
N GLU A 23 5.61 20.67 16.82
CA GLU A 23 7.04 21.02 16.77
C GLU A 23 7.60 20.99 15.34
N LEU A 24 7.18 20.00 14.54
CA LEU A 24 7.54 19.85 13.13
C LEU A 24 6.73 20.75 12.18
N LYS A 25 5.82 21.59 12.71
CA LYS A 25 4.92 22.46 11.94
C LYS A 25 4.11 21.69 10.88
N ILE A 26 3.71 20.45 11.19
CA ILE A 26 2.78 19.62 10.41
C ILE A 26 1.33 20.02 10.70
N ILE A 27 1.09 20.45 11.94
CA ILE A 27 -0.16 21.00 12.42
C ILE A 27 0.10 22.34 13.09
N GLU A 28 -0.92 23.18 13.14
CA GLU A 28 -0.88 24.45 13.86
C GLU A 28 -2.16 24.61 14.70
N LYS A 29 -1.99 25.09 15.92
CA LYS A 29 -3.10 25.43 16.80
C LYS A 29 -3.82 26.66 16.26
N ILE A 30 -5.15 26.66 16.32
CA ILE A 30 -5.96 27.81 15.91
C ILE A 30 -6.91 28.23 17.03
N ASP A 31 -7.04 29.54 17.19
CA ASP A 31 -7.95 30.15 18.17
C ASP A 31 -9.15 30.84 17.50
N CYS A 32 -9.23 30.83 16.17
CA CYS A 32 -10.27 31.51 15.40
C CYS A 32 -11.32 30.56 14.80
N GLU A 33 -12.58 30.90 15.02
CA GLU A 33 -13.70 30.33 14.30
C GLU A 33 -13.78 31.00 12.93
N ASN A 34 -13.62 30.20 11.86
CA ASN A 34 -13.88 30.65 10.50
C ASN A 34 -15.19 29.99 10.05
N GLU A 35 -16.12 30.78 9.53
CA GLU A 35 -17.46 30.31 9.15
C GLU A 35 -17.38 29.20 8.09
N THR A 36 -16.36 29.24 7.22
CA THR A 36 -16.12 28.21 6.21
C THR A 36 -14.99 27.29 6.64
N SER A 37 -15.32 26.21 7.34
CA SER A 37 -14.33 25.22 7.80
C SER A 37 -14.89 23.80 7.84
N HIS A 38 -13.99 22.80 7.91
CA HIS A 38 -14.35 21.39 8.00
C HIS A 38 -13.45 20.66 8.98
N PHE A 39 -14.04 19.75 9.78
CA PHE A 39 -13.35 18.96 10.79
C PHE A 39 -13.20 17.50 10.35
N LEU A 40 -11.96 17.02 10.34
CA LEU A 40 -11.62 15.64 10.09
C LEU A 40 -11.73 14.83 11.39
N PRO A 41 -12.62 13.84 11.44
CA PRO A 41 -12.60 12.88 12.52
C PRO A 41 -11.34 12.02 12.43
N HIS A 42 -10.77 11.68 13.59
CA HIS A 42 -9.58 10.84 13.66
C HIS A 42 -9.65 9.80 14.77
N ARG A 43 -8.84 8.76 14.60
CA ARG A 43 -8.68 7.69 15.58
C ARG A 43 -7.24 7.19 15.64
N PRO A 44 -6.77 6.68 16.79
CA PRO A 44 -5.49 6.01 16.87
C PRO A 44 -5.57 4.63 16.22
N VAL A 45 -4.55 4.28 15.44
CA VAL A 45 -4.31 2.91 14.96
C VAL A 45 -2.97 2.44 15.53
N VAL A 46 -2.99 1.29 16.20
CA VAL A 46 -1.78 0.68 16.77
C VAL A 46 -1.13 -0.21 15.72
N LYS A 47 0.14 0.06 15.39
CA LYS A 47 0.96 -0.85 14.58
C LYS A 47 1.86 -1.65 15.50
N THR A 48 1.49 -2.91 15.75
CA THR A 48 2.27 -3.87 16.54
C THR A 48 3.65 -4.14 15.95
N ASP A 49 3.78 -4.03 14.62
CA ASP A 49 5.00 -4.36 13.88
C ASP A 49 5.95 -3.15 13.70
N SER A 50 5.57 -1.95 14.16
CA SER A 50 6.39 -0.74 14.00
C SER A 50 7.25 -0.49 15.23
N ILE A 51 8.58 -0.52 15.04
CA ILE A 51 9.56 -0.26 16.11
C ILE A 51 9.50 1.21 16.57
N THR A 52 9.28 2.16 15.64
CA THR A 52 9.44 3.60 15.90
C THR A 52 8.15 4.35 16.20
N THR A 53 6.99 3.93 15.68
CA THR A 53 5.71 4.63 15.92
C THR A 53 4.59 3.63 16.17
N LYS A 54 4.44 3.24 17.44
CA LYS A 54 3.40 2.28 17.86
C LYS A 54 1.99 2.79 17.60
N ILE A 55 1.76 4.11 17.58
CA ILE A 55 0.45 4.72 17.33
C ILE A 55 0.50 5.68 16.15
N ARG A 56 -0.45 5.57 15.21
CA ARG A 56 -0.63 6.53 14.12
C ARG A 56 -2.04 7.14 14.16
N PRO A 57 -2.18 8.47 14.17
CA PRO A 57 -3.45 9.13 13.91
C PRO A 57 -3.89 8.83 12.47
N VAL A 58 -5.11 8.32 12.31
CA VAL A 58 -5.75 8.13 11.00
C VAL A 58 -6.96 9.04 10.94
N PHE A 59 -6.98 9.90 9.92
CA PHE A 59 -8.07 10.84 9.63
C PHE A 59 -9.01 10.26 8.59
N ASP A 60 -10.30 10.50 8.76
CA ASP A 60 -11.34 10.00 7.86
C ASP A 60 -12.04 11.16 7.14
N ALA A 61 -11.51 11.51 5.96
CA ALA A 61 -12.10 12.51 5.07
C ALA A 61 -13.32 11.98 4.27
N SER A 62 -13.70 10.72 4.47
CA SER A 62 -14.90 10.10 3.90
C SER A 62 -16.06 10.07 4.89
N ALA A 63 -15.82 10.44 6.15
CA ALA A 63 -16.88 10.60 7.14
C ALA A 63 -17.87 11.67 6.69
N ARG A 64 -19.17 11.37 6.83
CA ARG A 64 -20.27 12.27 6.47
C ARG A 64 -21.49 12.03 7.32
N GLU A 65 -22.26 13.10 7.53
CA GLU A 65 -23.60 13.02 8.09
C GLU A 65 -24.58 12.48 7.06
N THR A 66 -25.69 11.89 7.52
CA THR A 66 -26.74 11.37 6.65
C THR A 66 -27.29 12.49 5.75
N GLY A 67 -27.19 12.29 4.43
CA GLY A 67 -27.67 13.25 3.43
C GLY A 67 -26.69 14.37 3.08
N LYS A 68 -25.49 14.41 3.67
CA LYS A 68 -24.44 15.39 3.32
C LYS A 68 -23.27 14.71 2.60
N ASN A 69 -22.51 15.51 1.86
CA ASN A 69 -21.27 15.09 1.20
C ASN A 69 -20.12 15.03 2.21
N SER A 70 -19.18 14.09 2.03
CA SER A 70 -17.91 14.13 2.76
C SER A 70 -16.94 15.12 2.12
N LEU A 71 -15.83 15.43 2.79
CA LEU A 71 -14.76 16.23 2.19
C LEU A 71 -14.23 15.59 0.89
N ASN A 72 -13.99 14.28 0.90
CA ASN A 72 -13.54 13.53 -0.29
C ASN A 72 -14.56 13.54 -1.46
N ASP A 73 -15.85 13.73 -1.19
CA ASP A 73 -16.87 13.87 -2.24
C ASP A 73 -16.81 15.25 -2.92
N LEU A 74 -16.30 16.27 -2.22
CA LEU A 74 -16.19 17.66 -2.70
C LEU A 74 -14.83 18.00 -3.33
N LEU A 75 -13.78 17.26 -2.97
CA LEU A 75 -12.43 17.50 -3.46
C LEU A 75 -12.21 16.94 -4.86
N TYR A 76 -11.59 17.74 -5.72
CA TYR A 76 -11.03 17.23 -6.96
C TYR A 76 -9.84 16.32 -6.67
N LYS A 77 -9.94 15.05 -7.07
CA LYS A 77 -8.94 14.01 -6.76
C LYS A 77 -7.64 14.15 -7.56
N GLY A 78 -7.67 14.88 -8.67
CA GLY A 78 -6.60 14.86 -9.67
C GLY A 78 -6.63 13.61 -10.56
N PRO A 79 -5.86 13.60 -11.65
CA PRO A 79 -5.64 12.40 -12.45
C PRO A 79 -4.93 11.31 -11.63
N ASN A 80 -5.21 10.04 -11.96
CA ASN A 80 -4.50 8.93 -11.33
C ASN A 80 -3.11 8.78 -11.96
N LEU A 81 -2.09 9.28 -11.25
CA LEU A 81 -0.68 9.16 -11.63
C LEU A 81 0.01 7.97 -10.93
N ILE A 82 -0.72 7.14 -10.20
CA ILE A 82 -0.14 6.00 -9.48
C ILE A 82 0.08 4.85 -10.46
N GLU A 83 1.34 4.45 -10.59
CA GLU A 83 1.76 3.25 -11.29
C GLU A 83 1.04 1.99 -10.78
N GLN A 84 0.78 1.04 -11.67
CA GLN A 84 0.17 -0.22 -11.26
C GLN A 84 1.23 -1.09 -10.56
N ILE A 85 0.86 -1.70 -9.43
CA ILE A 85 1.74 -2.58 -8.66
C ILE A 85 2.37 -3.69 -9.55
N PRO A 86 1.62 -4.38 -10.43
CA PRO A 86 2.19 -5.41 -11.31
C PRO A 86 3.29 -4.86 -12.23
N ASP A 87 3.09 -3.68 -12.81
CA ASP A 87 4.06 -3.07 -13.74
C ASP A 87 5.37 -2.73 -13.03
N ILE A 88 5.30 -2.23 -11.79
CA ILE A 88 6.49 -1.96 -10.97
C ILE A 88 7.20 -3.27 -10.62
N ILE A 89 6.45 -4.29 -10.17
CA ILE A 89 7.05 -5.56 -9.79
C ILE A 89 7.70 -6.23 -11.00
N ASP A 90 7.10 -6.18 -12.19
CA ASP A 90 7.72 -6.76 -13.39
C ASP A 90 9.01 -6.05 -13.81
N ARG A 91 9.03 -4.71 -13.81
CA ARG A 91 10.28 -3.96 -14.05
C ARG A 91 11.34 -4.30 -13.01
N PHE A 92 10.94 -4.45 -11.76
CA PHE A 92 11.85 -4.89 -10.69
C PHE A 92 12.40 -6.30 -10.93
N ARG A 93 11.56 -7.21 -11.42
CA ARG A 93 11.93 -8.59 -11.74
C ARG A 93 12.84 -8.71 -12.96
N SER A 94 12.84 -7.75 -13.89
CA SER A 94 13.71 -7.80 -15.08
C SER A 94 15.20 -7.53 -14.81
N TYR A 95 15.58 -7.26 -13.56
CA TYR A 95 16.97 -7.00 -13.17
C TYR A 95 17.51 -8.07 -12.21
N PRO A 96 18.79 -8.45 -12.28
CA PRO A 96 19.38 -9.44 -11.37
C PRO A 96 19.55 -8.92 -9.93
N ILE A 97 19.63 -7.60 -9.74
CA ILE A 97 19.70 -6.98 -8.41
C ILE A 97 18.43 -6.14 -8.23
N GLY A 98 17.57 -6.54 -7.30
CA GLY A 98 16.42 -5.77 -6.87
C GLY A 98 16.80 -4.77 -5.78
N ILE A 99 16.13 -3.62 -5.75
CA ILE A 99 16.32 -2.56 -4.75
C ILE A 99 14.95 -2.06 -4.30
N SER A 100 14.72 -1.99 -2.99
CA SER A 100 13.54 -1.36 -2.40
C SER A 100 13.93 -0.35 -1.32
N ALA A 101 13.15 0.72 -1.18
CA ALA A 101 13.28 1.72 -0.12
C ALA A 101 11.93 2.41 0.13
N ASP A 102 11.78 3.10 1.27
CA ASP A 102 10.62 3.96 1.55
C ASP A 102 11.01 5.43 1.71
N ILE A 103 10.13 6.33 1.25
CA ILE A 103 10.22 7.76 1.53
C ILE A 103 9.71 8.01 2.94
N GLU A 104 10.57 8.58 3.78
CA GLU A 104 10.20 8.97 5.12
C GLU A 104 9.12 10.07 5.13
N LYS A 105 7.96 9.75 5.73
CA LYS A 105 6.88 10.72 5.96
C LYS A 105 6.48 11.47 4.67
N ALA A 106 6.42 10.78 3.52
CA ALA A 106 6.29 11.37 2.18
C ALA A 106 5.24 12.49 2.05
N PHE A 107 3.99 12.24 2.45
CA PHE A 107 2.92 13.25 2.39
C PHE A 107 3.21 14.49 3.25
N LEU A 108 3.89 14.32 4.39
CA LEU A 108 4.16 15.40 5.33
C LEU A 108 5.25 16.36 4.83
N GLN A 109 5.97 16.00 3.77
CA GLN A 109 6.93 16.90 3.12
C GLN A 109 6.21 17.99 2.30
N LEU A 110 4.94 17.77 1.93
CA LEU A 110 4.17 18.67 1.07
C LEU A 110 3.35 19.66 1.89
N GLY A 111 3.56 20.95 1.63
CA GLY A 111 2.77 22.03 2.22
C GLY A 111 1.37 22.15 1.61
N ILE A 112 0.39 22.49 2.43
CA ILE A 112 -0.94 22.89 2.00
C ILE A 112 -1.00 24.42 1.97
N ALA A 113 -1.57 24.96 0.88
CA ALA A 113 -1.80 26.39 0.71
C ALA A 113 -2.67 26.92 1.88
N PRO A 114 -2.32 28.06 2.51
CA PRO A 114 -3.01 28.56 3.71
C PRO A 114 -4.55 28.61 3.59
N GLU A 115 -5.07 28.97 2.42
CA GLU A 115 -6.49 29.06 2.10
C GLU A 115 -7.24 27.72 2.15
N HIS A 116 -6.54 26.59 2.07
CA HIS A 116 -7.15 25.26 2.11
C HIS A 116 -7.01 24.55 3.46
N ARG A 117 -6.20 25.09 4.38
CA ARG A 117 -5.91 24.44 5.68
C ARG A 117 -7.14 24.35 6.58
N ASP A 118 -8.07 25.30 6.45
CA ASP A 118 -9.29 25.33 7.27
C ASP A 118 -10.28 24.19 6.98
N PHE A 119 -10.09 23.45 5.89
CA PHE A 119 -10.86 22.24 5.60
C PHE A 119 -10.26 20.96 6.22
N LEU A 120 -9.08 21.09 6.84
CA LEU A 120 -8.31 20.01 7.44
C LEU A 120 -8.17 20.23 8.95
N ARG A 121 -9.19 20.82 9.60
CA ARG A 121 -9.22 21.02 11.05
C ARG A 121 -9.49 19.71 11.77
N PHE A 122 -9.12 19.61 13.04
CA PHE A 122 -9.50 18.50 13.91
C PHE A 122 -9.43 18.91 15.39
N PHE A 123 -10.15 18.18 16.23
CA PHE A 123 -10.15 18.39 17.68
C PHE A 123 -9.02 17.62 18.35
N TYR A 124 -8.20 18.30 19.14
CA TYR A 124 -7.20 17.62 19.96
C TYR A 124 -7.87 16.71 21.01
N PRO A 125 -7.35 15.50 21.26
CA PRO A 125 -8.00 14.54 22.15
C PRO A 125 -7.79 14.89 23.63
N THR A 126 -8.54 15.86 24.16
CA THR A 126 -8.51 16.25 25.58
C THR A 126 -9.94 16.39 26.15
N GLU A 127 -10.08 16.25 27.47
CA GLU A 127 -11.39 16.25 28.15
C GLU A 127 -11.80 17.63 28.67
N ASN A 128 -10.82 18.50 28.93
CA ASN A 128 -11.05 19.72 29.69
C ASN A 128 -11.22 20.97 28.80
N GLU A 129 -10.75 20.91 27.55
CA GLU A 129 -10.69 22.06 26.67
C GLU A 129 -10.93 21.66 25.20
N GLU A 130 -11.69 22.46 24.47
CA GLU A 130 -11.84 22.28 23.03
C GLU A 130 -10.66 22.93 22.30
N ILE A 131 -9.55 22.20 22.20
CA ILE A 131 -8.38 22.67 21.46
C ILE A 131 -8.50 22.22 20.00
N ILE A 132 -8.43 23.18 19.08
CA ILE A 132 -8.54 22.93 17.64
C ILE A 132 -7.17 23.09 16.98
N TYR A 133 -6.83 22.12 16.15
CA TYR A 133 -5.67 22.16 15.27
C TYR A 133 -6.13 22.10 13.82
N ARG A 134 -5.26 22.56 12.90
CA ARG A 134 -5.40 22.29 11.47
C ARG A 134 -4.11 21.81 10.86
N HIS A 135 -4.20 21.02 9.80
CA HIS A 135 -3.03 20.56 9.07
C HIS A 135 -2.46 21.64 8.16
N SER A 136 -1.14 21.81 8.20
CA SER A 136 -0.37 22.64 7.27
C SER A 136 0.30 21.80 6.17
N ARG A 137 0.26 20.47 6.29
CA ARG A 137 0.84 19.50 5.36
C ARG A 137 -0.21 18.52 4.83
N VAL A 138 0.09 17.85 3.71
CA VAL A 138 -0.85 16.90 3.08
C VAL A 138 -1.19 15.76 4.04
N VAL A 139 -2.49 15.48 4.18
CA VAL A 139 -3.04 14.51 5.14
C VAL A 139 -3.28 13.16 4.47
N PHE A 140 -2.86 12.08 5.12
CA PHE A 140 -3.20 10.74 4.65
C PHE A 140 -4.71 10.45 4.83
N GLY A 141 -5.35 9.86 3.82
CA GLY A 141 -6.79 9.55 3.82
C GLY A 141 -7.66 10.57 3.07
N VAL A 142 -7.08 11.71 2.66
CA VAL A 142 -7.71 12.64 1.73
C VAL A 142 -7.53 12.16 0.29
N SER A 143 -8.57 12.26 -0.53
CA SER A 143 -8.62 11.63 -1.84
C SER A 143 -7.66 12.24 -2.88
N SER A 144 -7.26 13.51 -2.71
CA SER A 144 -6.29 14.19 -3.57
C SER A 144 -4.83 13.96 -3.16
N SER A 145 -4.57 13.47 -1.94
CA SER A 145 -3.22 13.30 -1.41
C SER A 145 -2.30 12.44 -2.28
N PRO A 146 -2.74 11.28 -2.82
CA PRO A 146 -1.89 10.48 -3.68
C PRO A 146 -1.46 11.20 -4.96
N PHE A 147 -2.37 11.98 -5.57
CA PHE A 147 -2.06 12.80 -6.73
C PHE A 147 -1.05 13.89 -6.37
N LEU A 148 -1.23 14.60 -5.26
CA LEU A 148 -0.32 15.66 -4.84
C LEU A 148 1.11 15.13 -4.64
N LEU A 149 1.27 13.94 -4.05
CA LEU A 149 2.57 13.30 -3.90
C LEU A 149 3.19 12.89 -5.24
N ALA A 150 2.41 12.22 -6.09
CA ALA A 150 2.89 11.82 -7.40
C ALA A 150 3.29 13.02 -8.26
N ALA A 151 2.46 14.07 -8.30
CA ALA A 151 2.75 15.29 -9.05
C ALA A 151 3.99 16.03 -8.53
N ALA A 152 4.19 16.10 -7.21
CA ALA A 152 5.38 16.72 -6.64
C ALA A 152 6.66 15.94 -6.96
N LEU A 153 6.61 14.60 -6.89
CA LEU A 153 7.72 13.73 -7.29
C LEU A 153 8.01 13.86 -8.78
N SER A 154 7.00 13.81 -9.64
CA SER A 154 7.16 14.00 -11.09
C SER A 154 7.79 15.36 -11.41
N HIS A 155 7.27 16.44 -10.80
CA HIS A 155 7.81 17.77 -10.99
C HIS A 155 9.29 17.86 -10.59
N LEU A 156 9.66 17.30 -9.44
CA LEU A 156 11.05 17.23 -9.00
C LEU A 156 11.93 16.49 -10.02
N LEU A 157 11.48 15.32 -10.49
CA LEU A 157 12.24 14.47 -11.41
C LEU A 157 12.32 15.03 -12.84
N GLU A 158 11.40 15.91 -13.23
CA GLU A 158 11.43 16.63 -14.53
C GLU A 158 12.46 17.77 -14.55
N HIS A 159 12.84 18.30 -13.38
CA HIS A 159 13.76 19.44 -13.26
C HIS A 159 15.18 19.01 -12.85
N VAL A 160 15.50 17.72 -12.93
CA VAL A 160 16.84 17.18 -12.65
C VAL A 160 17.80 17.54 -13.80
N PRO A 161 19.08 17.87 -13.52
CA PRO A 161 20.08 18.12 -14.54
C PRO A 161 20.24 16.95 -15.54
N ALA A 162 20.63 17.26 -16.78
CA ALA A 162 20.72 16.27 -17.86
C ALA A 162 21.67 15.09 -17.55
N GLU A 163 22.72 15.31 -16.76
CA GLU A 163 23.67 14.29 -16.30
C GLU A 163 23.04 13.20 -15.42
N ASP A 164 21.96 13.53 -14.71
CA ASP A 164 21.24 12.63 -13.81
C ASP A 164 19.90 12.15 -14.39
N SER A 165 19.60 12.50 -15.65
CA SER A 165 18.35 12.15 -16.35
C SER A 165 18.05 10.66 -16.35
N GLU A 166 19.06 9.80 -16.56
CA GLU A 166 18.90 8.35 -16.57
C GLU A 166 18.32 7.82 -15.24
N ILE A 167 18.82 8.33 -14.12
CA ILE A 167 18.35 7.96 -12.78
C ILE A 167 16.98 8.56 -12.51
N ALA A 168 16.75 9.81 -12.93
CA ALA A 168 15.46 10.47 -12.77
C ALA A 168 14.34 9.74 -13.52
N ASP A 169 14.58 9.34 -14.78
CA ASP A 169 13.62 8.59 -15.59
C ASP A 169 13.33 7.22 -15.01
N LYS A 170 14.36 6.55 -14.47
CA LYS A 170 14.17 5.30 -13.73
C LYS A 170 13.34 5.50 -12.47
N LEU A 171 13.57 6.58 -11.71
CA LEU A 171 12.81 6.89 -10.50
C LEU A 171 11.33 7.18 -10.80
N LYS A 172 11.01 7.85 -11.92
CA LYS A 172 9.61 8.10 -12.34
C LYS A 172 8.79 6.81 -12.41
N LEU A 173 9.40 5.70 -12.82
CA LEU A 173 8.77 4.39 -12.95
C LEU A 173 8.94 3.48 -11.72
N SER A 174 9.62 3.95 -10.68
CA SER A 174 9.99 3.15 -9.51
C SER A 174 9.07 3.39 -8.30
N PHE A 175 8.18 4.40 -8.33
CA PHE A 175 7.37 4.75 -7.16
C PHE A 175 5.97 4.13 -7.16
N TYR A 176 5.64 3.46 -6.06
CA TYR A 176 4.27 3.21 -5.64
C TYR A 176 3.98 4.00 -4.36
N VAL A 177 3.35 5.16 -4.52
CA VAL A 177 3.10 6.11 -3.43
C VAL A 177 4.42 6.49 -2.73
N ASP A 178 4.68 5.96 -1.54
CA ASP A 178 5.87 6.21 -0.73
C ASP A 178 6.95 5.13 -0.88
N ASN A 179 6.68 4.03 -1.59
CA ASN A 179 7.64 2.94 -1.79
C ASN A 179 8.38 3.14 -3.12
N CYS A 180 9.71 3.13 -3.07
CA CYS A 180 10.58 3.06 -4.22
C CYS A 180 10.99 1.60 -4.46
N VAL A 181 10.76 1.08 -5.66
CA VAL A 181 11.12 -0.27 -6.06
C VAL A 181 11.75 -0.21 -7.45
N SER A 182 12.99 -0.66 -7.55
CA SER A 182 13.79 -0.59 -8.78
C SER A 182 14.76 -1.76 -8.86
N GLY A 183 15.53 -1.87 -9.94
CA GLY A 183 16.56 -2.90 -10.04
C GLY A 183 17.70 -2.50 -10.96
N VAL A 184 18.85 -3.16 -10.86
CA VAL A 184 20.07 -2.85 -11.61
C VAL A 184 20.81 -4.12 -12.03
N SER A 185 21.76 -3.98 -12.96
CA SER A 185 22.46 -5.14 -13.53
C SER A 185 23.69 -5.59 -12.74
N ASN A 186 24.27 -4.74 -11.90
CA ASN A 186 25.47 -5.05 -11.11
C ASN A 186 25.62 -4.17 -9.86
N ALA A 187 26.48 -4.58 -8.93
CA ALA A 187 26.69 -3.90 -7.64
C ALA A 187 27.19 -2.45 -7.78
N THR A 188 28.01 -2.14 -8.80
CA THR A 188 28.46 -0.77 -9.05
C THR A 188 27.30 0.15 -9.43
N GLN A 189 26.38 -0.33 -10.27
CA GLN A 189 25.16 0.39 -10.61
C GLN A 189 24.23 0.53 -9.40
N GLN A 190 24.19 -0.46 -8.50
CA GLN A 190 23.39 -0.39 -7.27
C GLN A 190 23.83 0.76 -6.38
N GLU A 191 25.13 0.87 -6.09
CA GLU A 191 25.66 1.97 -5.28
C GLU A 191 25.45 3.34 -5.94
N LYS A 192 25.70 3.43 -7.26
CA LYS A 192 25.46 4.65 -8.03
C LYS A 192 23.99 5.08 -7.96
N PHE A 193 23.06 4.13 -8.17
CA PHE A 193 21.62 4.41 -8.13
C PHE A 193 21.18 4.89 -6.75
N ILE A 194 21.62 4.23 -5.67
CA ILE A 194 21.24 4.62 -4.30
C ILE A 194 21.74 6.04 -3.98
N LEU A 195 23.01 6.33 -4.28
CA LEU A 195 23.58 7.66 -4.01
C LEU A 195 22.88 8.76 -4.79
N LYS A 196 22.69 8.56 -6.10
CA LYS A 196 22.01 9.53 -6.96
C LYS A 196 20.54 9.70 -6.62
N ALA A 197 19.83 8.62 -6.29
CA ALA A 197 18.44 8.72 -5.85
C ALA A 197 18.30 9.53 -4.56
N ARG A 198 19.20 9.32 -3.57
CA ARG A 198 19.22 10.11 -2.33
C ARG A 198 19.51 11.58 -2.60
N GLU A 199 20.50 11.86 -3.44
CA GLU A 199 20.86 13.24 -3.83
C GLU A 199 19.67 13.95 -4.50
N ILE A 200 19.13 13.37 -5.57
CA ILE A 200 18.01 13.95 -6.34
C ILE A 200 16.81 14.23 -5.44
N LEU A 201 16.40 13.25 -4.62
CA LEU A 201 15.21 13.36 -3.79
C LEU A 201 15.41 14.27 -2.57
N SER A 202 16.66 14.48 -2.13
CA SER A 202 16.96 15.43 -1.05
C SER A 202 16.58 16.87 -1.40
N HIS A 203 16.64 17.25 -2.68
CA HIS A 203 16.18 18.57 -3.14
C HIS A 203 14.67 18.79 -2.90
N GLY A 204 13.88 17.71 -2.88
CA GLY A 204 12.46 17.74 -2.54
C GLY A 204 12.15 17.42 -1.08
N CYS A 205 13.17 17.36 -0.20
CA CYS A 205 13.05 16.88 1.18
C CYS A 205 12.51 15.43 1.30
N PHE A 206 12.61 14.64 0.24
CA PHE A 206 12.18 13.23 0.23
C PHE A 206 13.34 12.33 0.64
N ASN A 207 13.45 12.05 1.94
CA ASN A 207 14.50 11.18 2.46
C ASN A 207 14.16 9.69 2.20
N LEU A 208 14.95 9.01 1.36
CA LEU A 208 14.85 7.57 1.16
C LEU A 208 15.61 6.78 2.24
N ARG A 209 14.94 5.81 2.84
CA ARG A 209 15.46 4.98 3.94
C ARG A 209 15.04 3.52 3.81
N ASN A 210 15.52 2.70 4.76
CA ASN A 210 15.29 1.25 4.82
C ASN A 210 15.55 0.59 3.47
N TRP A 211 16.78 0.77 2.96
CA TRP A 211 17.17 0.19 1.70
C TRP A 211 17.31 -1.32 1.83
N GLU A 212 16.65 -2.07 0.96
CA GLU A 212 16.64 -3.54 0.96
C GLU A 212 17.02 -4.05 -0.44
N SER A 213 17.83 -5.10 -0.50
CA SER A 213 18.35 -5.65 -1.76
C SER A 213 18.75 -7.11 -1.59
N ASN A 214 18.69 -7.92 -2.65
CA ASN A 214 19.27 -9.27 -2.64
C ASN A 214 20.81 -9.27 -2.71
N VAL A 215 21.44 -8.11 -2.89
CA VAL A 215 22.90 -7.96 -2.87
C VAL A 215 23.30 -6.92 -1.83
N GLU A 216 24.14 -7.33 -0.88
CA GLU A 216 24.68 -6.47 0.17
C GLU A 216 25.56 -5.36 -0.42
N CYS A 217 25.39 -4.13 0.08
CA CYS A 217 26.32 -3.03 -0.14
C CYS A 217 26.28 -2.05 1.04
N LYS A 218 27.20 -1.08 1.07
CA LYS A 218 27.36 -0.12 2.18
C LYS A 218 26.08 0.61 2.60
N TYR A 219 25.12 0.79 1.70
CA TYR A 219 23.89 1.57 1.94
C TYR A 219 22.67 0.70 2.23
N ILE A 220 22.78 -0.62 2.06
CA ILE A 220 21.68 -1.55 2.31
C ILE A 220 21.53 -1.74 3.81
N SER A 221 20.29 -1.60 4.28
CA SER A 221 19.90 -1.81 5.67
C SER A 221 19.57 -3.29 5.92
N LYS A 222 19.17 -4.03 4.89
CA LYS A 222 18.81 -5.44 4.96
C LYS A 222 19.03 -6.16 3.63
N SER A 223 19.84 -7.21 3.66
CA SER A 223 20.13 -8.06 2.50
C SER A 223 19.85 -9.55 2.69
N THR A 224 19.36 -9.93 3.87
CA THR A 224 19.09 -11.32 4.24
C THR A 224 17.71 -11.47 4.86
N GLY A 225 17.17 -12.69 4.81
CA GLY A 225 15.84 -13.03 5.28
C GLY A 225 14.71 -12.50 4.38
N THR A 226 13.50 -12.45 4.92
CA THR A 226 12.30 -12.06 4.17
C THR A 226 11.90 -10.61 4.43
N THR A 227 11.58 -9.86 3.38
CA THR A 227 11.00 -8.52 3.46
C THR A 227 9.65 -8.39 2.74
N LYS A 228 8.92 -7.30 2.99
CA LYS A 228 7.65 -6.98 2.34
C LYS A 228 7.91 -6.04 1.15
N LEU A 229 7.46 -6.42 -0.03
CA LEU A 229 7.56 -5.63 -1.26
C LEU A 229 6.15 -5.40 -1.81
N LEU A 230 5.65 -4.15 -1.75
CA LEU A 230 4.33 -3.76 -2.29
C LEU A 230 3.16 -4.70 -1.94
N GLY A 231 3.20 -5.32 -0.75
CA GLY A 231 2.16 -6.23 -0.25
C GLY A 231 2.43 -7.73 -0.45
N ILE A 232 3.45 -8.10 -1.21
CA ILE A 232 3.97 -9.48 -1.30
C ILE A 232 5.24 -9.64 -0.44
N LEU A 233 5.72 -10.87 -0.31
CA LEU A 233 6.95 -11.21 0.41
C LEU A 233 8.09 -11.44 -0.58
N TRP A 234 9.27 -10.93 -0.27
CA TRP A 234 10.51 -11.15 -1.00
C TRP A 234 11.54 -11.79 -0.07
N ASP A 235 11.95 -13.00 -0.39
CA ASP A 235 13.04 -13.71 0.28
C ASP A 235 14.37 -13.31 -0.37
N LEU A 236 15.20 -12.59 0.38
CA LEU A 236 16.46 -12.00 -0.13
C LEU A 236 17.55 -13.05 -0.30
N ASP A 237 17.53 -14.12 0.50
CA ASP A 237 18.54 -15.18 0.48
C ASP A 237 18.35 -16.11 -0.73
N LYS A 238 17.09 -16.47 -1.02
CA LYS A 238 16.72 -17.32 -2.16
C LYS A 238 16.41 -16.55 -3.44
N ASP A 239 16.24 -15.23 -3.34
CA ASP A 239 15.75 -14.33 -4.37
C ASP A 239 14.41 -14.77 -5.00
N VAL A 240 13.41 -15.04 -4.16
CA VAL A 240 12.06 -15.47 -4.58
C VAL A 240 10.95 -14.58 -4.04
N LEU A 241 9.84 -14.49 -4.77
CA LEU A 241 8.62 -13.78 -4.38
C LEU A 241 7.53 -14.75 -3.95
N LYS A 242 6.77 -14.38 -2.90
CA LYS A 242 5.61 -15.14 -2.40
C LYS A 242 4.44 -14.22 -2.09
N CYS A 243 3.21 -14.68 -2.32
CA CYS A 243 2.04 -13.97 -1.84
C CYS A 243 1.89 -14.14 -0.32
N ARG A 244 1.44 -13.08 0.36
CA ARG A 244 1.11 -13.18 1.78
C ARG A 244 -0.25 -13.86 1.95
N VAL A 245 -0.24 -15.08 2.49
CA VAL A 245 -1.45 -15.82 2.85
C VAL A 245 -1.59 -15.73 4.37
N CYS A 246 -2.60 -15.00 4.85
CA CYS A 246 -2.88 -14.86 6.29
C CYS A 246 -4.31 -15.29 6.57
N VAL A 247 -4.54 -16.58 6.81
CA VAL A 247 -5.89 -17.13 7.04
C VAL A 247 -6.13 -17.52 8.50
N GLU A 248 -5.12 -17.40 9.35
CA GLU A 248 -5.08 -17.93 10.71
C GLU A 248 -6.07 -17.21 11.65
N ASP A 249 -6.30 -15.92 11.40
CA ASP A 249 -7.25 -15.12 12.18
C ASP A 249 -8.72 -15.42 11.86
N LEU A 250 -8.99 -16.11 10.75
CA LEU A 250 -10.35 -16.47 10.35
C LEU A 250 -10.73 -17.80 11.01
N LYS A 251 -11.47 -17.70 12.11
CA LYS A 251 -12.11 -18.85 12.72
C LYS A 251 -13.26 -19.32 11.85
N ILE A 252 -13.23 -20.59 11.47
CA ILE A 252 -14.39 -21.25 10.86
C ILE A 252 -15.50 -21.25 11.91
N ASP A 253 -16.60 -20.56 11.60
CA ASP A 253 -17.84 -20.71 12.35
C ASP A 253 -18.62 -21.91 11.80
N SER A 254 -19.52 -22.44 12.63
CA SER A 254 -20.50 -23.47 12.28
C SER A 254 -21.29 -23.17 11.00
N ASN A 255 -21.52 -21.89 10.68
CA ASN A 255 -22.22 -21.46 9.48
C ASN A 255 -21.29 -20.71 8.51
N ILE A 256 -21.00 -21.31 7.36
CA ILE A 256 -20.30 -20.63 6.27
C ILE A 256 -21.25 -19.66 5.56
N THR A 257 -20.89 -18.37 5.56
CA THR A 257 -21.68 -17.28 4.98
C THR A 257 -20.99 -16.66 3.76
N LYS A 258 -21.72 -15.85 2.98
CA LYS A 258 -21.13 -15.09 1.87
C LYS A 258 -20.01 -14.17 2.35
N ARG A 259 -20.22 -13.54 3.52
CA ARG A 259 -19.23 -12.67 4.15
C ARG A 259 -17.96 -13.43 4.50
N PHE A 260 -18.08 -14.64 5.02
CA PHE A 260 -16.93 -15.49 5.34
C PHE A 260 -16.12 -15.84 4.08
N ILE A 261 -16.77 -16.34 3.03
CA ILE A 261 -16.10 -16.67 1.76
C ILE A 261 -15.40 -15.44 1.17
N LEU A 262 -16.08 -14.28 1.16
CA LEU A 262 -15.49 -13.03 0.67
C LEU A 262 -14.25 -12.64 1.51
N ALA A 263 -14.35 -12.67 2.84
CA ALA A 263 -13.24 -12.33 3.72
C ALA A 263 -12.05 -13.28 3.53
N ALA A 264 -12.29 -14.59 3.41
CA ALA A 264 -11.28 -15.60 3.13
C ALA A 264 -10.51 -15.30 1.83
N VAL A 265 -11.23 -15.06 0.74
CA VAL A 265 -10.63 -14.81 -0.58
C VAL A 265 -9.89 -13.48 -0.64
N GLN A 266 -10.45 -12.41 -0.07
CA GLN A 266 -9.88 -11.06 -0.15
C GLN A 266 -8.65 -10.88 0.75
N ARG A 267 -8.37 -11.80 1.67
CA ARG A 267 -7.14 -11.79 2.48
C ARG A 267 -5.91 -12.25 1.73
N ILE A 268 -6.08 -12.91 0.59
CA ILE A 268 -4.97 -13.32 -0.29
C ILE A 268 -4.72 -12.17 -1.27
N PHE A 269 -3.69 -11.37 -0.99
CA PHE A 269 -3.25 -10.33 -1.89
C PHE A 269 -2.29 -10.90 -2.94
N ASP A 270 -2.74 -10.93 -4.19
CA ASP A 270 -2.03 -11.53 -5.31
C ASP A 270 -2.01 -10.56 -6.50
N PRO A 271 -1.09 -9.56 -6.49
CA PRO A 271 -1.05 -8.53 -7.53
C PRO A 271 -0.61 -9.08 -8.88
N LEU A 272 0.26 -10.10 -8.91
CA LEU A 272 0.78 -10.70 -10.14
C LEU A 272 -0.12 -11.83 -10.68
N GLY A 273 -1.13 -12.27 -9.93
CA GLY A 273 -1.98 -13.39 -10.31
C GLY A 273 -1.34 -14.76 -10.11
N ILE A 274 -0.28 -14.89 -9.30
CA ILE A 274 0.48 -16.12 -9.05
C ILE A 274 -0.42 -17.25 -8.56
N LEU A 275 -1.36 -16.90 -7.70
CA LEU A 275 -2.30 -17.81 -7.06
C LEU A 275 -3.66 -17.80 -7.76
N CYS A 276 -3.78 -17.24 -8.97
CA CYS A 276 -5.08 -17.05 -9.62
C CYS A 276 -5.82 -18.38 -9.83
N SER A 277 -5.11 -19.45 -10.21
CA SER A 277 -5.69 -20.78 -10.43
C SER A 277 -6.32 -21.36 -9.16
N ALA A 278 -5.70 -21.13 -8.00
CA ALA A 278 -6.18 -21.58 -6.71
C ALA A 278 -7.22 -20.63 -6.09
N THR A 279 -7.13 -19.32 -6.32
CA THR A 279 -8.07 -18.33 -5.76
C THR A 279 -9.31 -18.11 -6.61
N LEU A 280 -9.33 -18.57 -7.86
CA LEU A 280 -10.49 -18.45 -8.75
C LEU A 280 -11.70 -19.31 -8.32
N PRO A 281 -11.55 -20.61 -7.96
CA PRO A 281 -12.68 -21.43 -7.52
C PRO A 281 -13.53 -20.80 -6.41
N PRO A 282 -12.98 -20.29 -5.28
CA PRO A 282 -13.82 -19.68 -4.25
C PRO A 282 -14.46 -18.34 -4.70
N LYS A 283 -13.85 -17.60 -5.65
CA LYS A 283 -14.48 -16.42 -6.28
C LYS A 283 -15.71 -16.81 -7.11
N ILE A 284 -15.63 -17.92 -7.85
CA ILE A 284 -16.76 -18.47 -8.62
C ILE A 284 -17.85 -18.95 -7.68
N LEU A 285 -17.50 -19.64 -6.59
CA LEU A 285 -18.46 -20.06 -5.56
C LEU A 285 -19.19 -18.85 -4.97
N LEU A 286 -18.45 -17.80 -4.58
CA LEU A 286 -19.03 -16.56 -4.08
C LEU A 286 -19.99 -15.93 -5.11
N GLN A 287 -19.59 -15.88 -6.38
CA GLN A 287 -20.45 -15.38 -7.46
C GLN A 287 -21.74 -16.21 -7.61
N ASN A 288 -21.66 -17.53 -7.49
CA ASN A 288 -22.82 -18.41 -7.56
C ASN A 288 -23.82 -18.12 -6.42
N THR A 289 -23.34 -17.72 -5.23
CA THR A 289 -24.23 -17.32 -4.12
C THR A 289 -25.13 -16.11 -4.47
N TRP A 290 -24.76 -15.29 -5.46
CA TRP A 290 -25.54 -14.11 -5.84
C TRP A 290 -26.85 -14.50 -6.52
N LYS A 291 -26.89 -15.66 -7.21
CA LYS A 291 -28.11 -16.20 -7.82
C LYS A 291 -29.14 -16.64 -6.76
N LEU A 292 -28.68 -16.99 -5.56
CA LEU A 292 -29.51 -17.51 -4.49
C LEU A 292 -30.35 -16.44 -3.76
N LYS A 293 -30.13 -15.14 -4.03
CA LYS A 293 -30.82 -14.01 -3.37
C LYS A 293 -30.80 -14.04 -1.82
N LEU A 294 -29.88 -14.78 -1.21
CA LEU A 294 -29.67 -14.84 0.24
C LEU A 294 -28.98 -13.58 0.79
N SER A 295 -29.16 -13.30 2.08
CA SER A 295 -28.43 -12.22 2.76
C SER A 295 -26.93 -12.55 2.94
N TRP A 296 -26.12 -11.57 3.36
CA TRP A 296 -24.67 -11.73 3.54
C TRP A 296 -24.30 -12.75 4.62
N ASP A 297 -25.15 -12.88 5.63
CA ASP A 297 -24.90 -13.64 6.85
C ASP A 297 -25.81 -14.88 6.96
N SER A 298 -26.53 -15.21 5.89
CA SER A 298 -27.31 -16.45 5.77
C SER A 298 -26.41 -17.66 5.55
N THR A 299 -26.80 -18.81 6.12
CA THR A 299 -26.19 -20.11 5.85
C THR A 299 -26.30 -20.45 4.36
N LEU A 300 -25.19 -20.91 3.78
CA LEU A 300 -25.13 -21.31 2.38
C LEU A 300 -25.45 -22.80 2.21
N PRO A 301 -25.99 -23.22 1.05
CA PRO A 301 -26.28 -24.63 0.83
C PRO A 301 -25.00 -25.46 0.61
N ASP A 302 -25.13 -26.76 0.85
CA ASP A 302 -24.02 -27.74 0.84
C ASP A 302 -23.22 -27.80 -0.46
N ASP A 303 -23.87 -27.50 -1.59
CA ASP A 303 -23.26 -27.45 -2.92
C ASP A 303 -22.21 -26.33 -3.05
N ILE A 304 -22.30 -25.29 -2.22
CA ILE A 304 -21.32 -24.21 -2.12
C ILE A 304 -20.34 -24.45 -0.95
N VAL A 305 -20.88 -24.90 0.19
CA VAL A 305 -20.09 -25.07 1.42
C VAL A 305 -19.05 -26.18 1.27
N LYS A 306 -19.42 -27.35 0.74
CA LYS A 306 -18.48 -28.49 0.64
C LYS A 306 -17.27 -28.20 -0.26
N PRO A 307 -17.43 -27.65 -1.48
CA PRO A 307 -16.28 -27.27 -2.30
C PRO A 307 -15.43 -26.16 -1.66
N PHE A 308 -16.07 -25.19 -1.00
CA PHE A 308 -15.34 -24.14 -0.31
C PHE A 308 -14.51 -24.67 0.86
N LEU A 309 -15.07 -25.56 1.70
CA LEU A 309 -14.33 -26.18 2.81
C LEU A 309 -13.18 -27.06 2.33
N LYS A 310 -13.34 -27.74 1.19
CA LYS A 310 -12.24 -28.47 0.55
C LYS A 310 -11.09 -27.52 0.18
N TRP A 311 -11.41 -26.42 -0.49
CA TRP A 311 -10.42 -25.39 -0.81
C TRP A 311 -9.78 -24.78 0.46
N TRP A 312 -10.59 -24.48 1.47
CA TRP A 312 -10.13 -23.92 2.74
C TRP A 312 -9.15 -24.85 3.47
N GLY A 313 -9.36 -26.17 3.42
CA GLY A 313 -8.42 -27.15 3.98
C GLY A 313 -7.04 -27.18 3.29
N GLU A 314 -6.94 -26.61 2.08
CA GLU A 314 -5.71 -26.58 1.29
C GLU A 314 -5.10 -25.17 1.19
N VAL A 315 -5.81 -24.13 1.65
CA VAL A 315 -5.42 -22.72 1.44
C VAL A 315 -4.06 -22.38 2.04
N VAL A 316 -3.69 -23.04 3.15
CA VAL A 316 -2.39 -22.83 3.82
C VAL A 316 -1.25 -23.24 2.89
N LYS A 317 -1.41 -24.25 2.04
CA LYS A 317 -0.38 -24.68 1.08
C LYS A 317 -0.02 -23.59 0.07
N LEU A 318 -0.88 -22.58 -0.12
CA LEU A 318 -0.59 -21.45 -0.99
C LEU A 318 0.55 -20.57 -0.45
N SER A 319 0.87 -20.63 0.85
CA SER A 319 2.03 -19.91 1.41
C SER A 319 3.37 -20.47 0.93
N ASP A 320 3.37 -21.72 0.45
CA ASP A 320 4.57 -22.43 0.02
C ASP A 320 4.86 -22.21 -1.47
N ILE A 321 3.98 -21.52 -2.20
CA ILE A 321 4.18 -21.21 -3.61
C ILE A 321 5.15 -20.03 -3.73
N GLU A 322 6.28 -20.29 -4.37
CA GLU A 322 7.35 -19.34 -4.62
C GLU A 322 7.55 -19.17 -6.13
N ILE A 323 7.89 -17.97 -6.57
CA ILE A 323 8.36 -17.71 -7.93
C ILE A 323 9.74 -17.05 -7.90
N PRO A 324 10.62 -17.28 -8.89
CA PRO A 324 11.85 -16.51 -9.01
C PRO A 324 11.56 -15.02 -9.10
N ARG A 325 12.29 -14.22 -8.31
CA ARG A 325 12.22 -12.76 -8.43
C ARG A 325 12.87 -12.34 -9.73
N HIS A 326 14.15 -12.65 -9.96
CA HIS A 326 14.79 -12.34 -11.23
C HIS A 326 14.16 -13.14 -12.37
N LEU A 327 13.80 -12.43 -13.44
CA LEU A 327 13.40 -13.00 -14.71
C LEU A 327 14.23 -12.36 -15.82
N GLU A 328 15.14 -13.16 -16.39
CA GLU A 328 15.97 -12.72 -17.50
C GLU A 328 15.15 -12.65 -18.80
N ILE A 329 14.84 -11.45 -19.29
CA ILE A 329 14.09 -11.34 -20.55
C ILE A 329 15.06 -11.60 -21.70
N ASN A 330 14.87 -12.74 -22.37
CA ASN A 330 15.66 -13.19 -23.51
C ASN A 330 14.74 -13.79 -24.59
N ASP A 331 15.32 -14.20 -25.72
CA ASP A 331 14.56 -14.74 -26.88
C ASP A 331 13.77 -16.02 -26.56
N THR A 332 14.05 -16.70 -25.44
CA THR A 332 13.31 -17.89 -25.00
C THR A 332 12.17 -17.56 -24.01
N THR A 333 12.02 -16.28 -23.64
CA THR A 333 10.96 -15.82 -22.74
C THR A 333 9.64 -15.73 -23.48
N ARG A 334 8.64 -16.50 -23.05
CA ARG A 334 7.28 -16.45 -23.58
C ARG A 334 6.36 -15.71 -22.61
N LYS A 335 5.61 -14.73 -23.14
CA LYS A 335 4.51 -14.09 -22.41
C LYS A 335 3.26 -14.96 -22.52
N CYS A 336 2.99 -15.73 -21.48
CA CYS A 336 1.74 -16.49 -21.35
C CYS A 336 0.69 -15.60 -20.69
N THR A 337 -0.29 -15.13 -21.46
CA THR A 337 -1.38 -14.28 -20.93
C THR A 337 -2.64 -15.12 -20.74
N PHE A 338 -3.07 -15.29 -19.50
CA PHE A 338 -4.34 -15.90 -19.14
C PHE A 338 -5.39 -14.81 -18.94
N LEU A 339 -6.37 -14.78 -19.85
CA LEU A 339 -7.47 -13.82 -19.79
C LEU A 339 -8.64 -14.45 -19.02
N LEU A 340 -8.87 -14.03 -17.78
CA LEU A 340 -10.03 -14.47 -17.00
C LEU A 340 -11.12 -13.40 -17.09
N MET A 341 -12.22 -13.73 -17.77
CA MET A 341 -13.40 -12.86 -17.91
C MET A 341 -14.53 -13.31 -16.98
N PRO A 342 -14.67 -12.77 -15.76
CA PRO A 342 -15.90 -12.92 -15.01
C PRO A 342 -17.00 -12.05 -15.63
N ALA A 343 -18.22 -12.59 -15.68
CA ALA A 343 -19.38 -12.08 -16.43
C ALA A 343 -19.86 -10.65 -16.14
N LYS A 344 -19.26 -9.89 -15.20
CA LYS A 344 -19.57 -8.47 -14.97
C LYS A 344 -18.30 -7.65 -14.63
N ARG A 345 -17.81 -6.92 -15.65
CA ARG A 345 -16.99 -5.68 -15.61
C ARG A 345 -15.61 -5.67 -14.95
N HIS A 346 -15.06 -6.78 -14.45
CA HIS A 346 -13.68 -6.82 -13.95
C HIS A 346 -12.90 -7.91 -14.67
N MET A 347 -12.22 -7.56 -15.76
CA MET A 347 -11.28 -8.47 -16.41
C MET A 347 -10.11 -8.72 -15.46
N GLN A 348 -9.88 -9.97 -15.05
CA GLN A 348 -8.65 -10.33 -14.35
C GLN A 348 -7.71 -10.88 -15.42
N LEU A 349 -6.74 -10.03 -15.81
CA LEU A 349 -5.63 -10.47 -16.63
C LEU A 349 -4.58 -11.05 -15.67
N ALA A 350 -4.34 -12.36 -15.72
CA ALA A 350 -3.17 -12.94 -15.11
C ALA A 350 -2.20 -13.21 -16.25
N TYR A 351 -0.99 -12.66 -16.21
CA TYR A 351 0.04 -13.05 -17.17
C TYR A 351 1.22 -13.59 -16.40
N PHE A 352 1.79 -14.65 -16.95
CA PHE A 352 3.01 -15.25 -16.47
C PHE A 352 4.01 -15.17 -17.60
N LEU A 353 5.19 -14.67 -17.29
CA LEU A 353 6.33 -14.82 -18.17
C LEU A 353 6.96 -16.17 -17.83
N GLU A 354 6.95 -17.09 -18.79
CA GLU A 354 7.54 -18.41 -18.66
C GLU A 354 8.82 -18.44 -19.50
N GLN A 355 9.93 -18.78 -18.87
CA GLN A 355 11.15 -19.16 -19.59
C GLN A 355 11.10 -20.66 -19.83
N THR A 356 11.09 -21.08 -21.09
CA THR A 356 11.32 -22.47 -21.41
C THR A 356 12.80 -22.78 -21.13
N LEU A 357 13.08 -23.54 -20.07
CA LEU A 357 14.42 -24.10 -19.85
C LEU A 357 14.82 -24.89 -21.10
N PRO A 358 16.08 -24.76 -21.58
CA PRO A 358 16.56 -25.58 -22.69
C PRO A 358 16.36 -27.06 -22.32
N LYS A 359 15.78 -27.83 -23.25
CA LYS A 359 15.71 -29.29 -23.11
C LYS A 359 17.14 -29.80 -22.98
N VAL A 360 17.50 -30.29 -21.79
CA VAL A 360 18.75 -31.00 -21.54
C VAL A 360 18.72 -32.34 -22.26
#